data_AF-A0A0N4YJ91-F1
#
_entry.id   AF-A0A0N4YJ91-F1
#
_cell.length_a   1.000
_cell.length_b   1.000
_cell.length_c   1.000
_cell.angle_alpha   90.00
_cell.angle_beta   90.00
_cell.angle_gamma   90.00
#
_symmetry.space_group_name_H-M   'P 1'
#
loop_
_entity.id
_entity.type
_entity.pdbx_description
1 polymer ?
#
loop_
_entity_poly.entity_id
_entity_poly.type
_entity_poly.pdbx_seq_one_letter_code
_entity_poly.pdbx_strand_id
1 'polypeptide(L)'
;MDEAIGKALNDDVKPFGRGGGGCINTGQGYETKSHGRIFVKVNIKKGSDVMFRGEAASLKAIHETNTVRVPKPIDVVNLGAHGWGLVTDYIEMGGGTRRDLVELGTQLARSSAESVTVFNP
;
A
#
# COMPACT_ATOMS: atom_id res chain seq x y z
N MET A 1 -2.14 17.98 5.57
CA MET A 1 -1.91 16.62 5.04
C MET A 1 -1.44 16.69 3.60
N ASP A 2 -2.28 17.18 2.69
CA ASP A 2 -1.98 17.23 1.24
C ASP A 2 -0.69 18.01 0.94
N GLU A 3 -0.51 19.19 1.53
CA GLU A 3 0.72 19.99 1.41
C GLU A 3 1.96 19.25 1.94
N ALA A 4 1.81 18.48 3.04
CA ALA A 4 2.91 17.70 3.59
C ALA A 4 3.30 16.53 2.68
N ILE A 5 2.32 15.90 2.04
CA ILE A 5 2.53 14.84 1.05
C ILE A 5 3.18 15.41 -0.21
N GLY A 6 2.67 16.53 -0.73
CA GLY A 6 3.24 17.20 -1.91
C GLY A 6 4.67 17.67 -1.66
N LYS A 7 4.96 18.21 -0.48
CA LYS A 7 6.33 18.56 -0.08
C LYS A 7 7.24 17.34 0.05
N ALA A 8 6.74 16.25 0.62
CA ALA A 8 7.52 15.03 0.79
C ALA A 8 7.84 14.35 -0.55
N LEU A 9 6.91 14.38 -1.51
CA LEU A 9 7.08 13.83 -2.85
C LEU A 9 7.72 14.83 -3.83
N ASN A 10 7.89 16.09 -3.42
CA ASN A 10 8.29 17.19 -4.30
C ASN A 10 7.40 17.29 -5.56
N ASP A 11 6.09 17.14 -5.38
CA ASP A 11 5.10 17.13 -6.46
C ASP A 11 3.78 17.82 -6.05
N ASP A 12 3.01 18.22 -7.04
CA ASP A 12 1.65 18.74 -6.90
C ASP A 12 0.68 17.55 -6.74
N VAL A 13 -0.04 17.52 -5.62
CA VAL A 13 -0.92 16.41 -5.25
C VAL A 13 -2.37 16.87 -5.14
N LYS A 14 -3.28 16.16 -5.79
CA LYS A 14 -4.72 16.44 -5.74
C LYS A 14 -5.47 15.23 -5.18
N PRO A 15 -6.18 15.36 -4.04
CA PRO A 15 -6.92 14.24 -3.49
C PRO A 15 -8.06 13.83 -4.45
N PHE A 16 -8.27 12.53 -4.62
CA PHE A 16 -9.38 11.98 -5.41
C PHE A 16 -10.05 10.79 -4.71
N GLY A 17 -11.33 10.56 -5.02
CA GLY A 17 -12.14 9.50 -4.41
C GLY A 17 -12.62 9.80 -2.98
N ARG A 18 -13.56 8.99 -2.46
CA ARG A 18 -13.91 9.02 -1.02
C ARG A 18 -12.82 8.25 -0.25
N GLY A 19 -12.12 8.94 0.65
CA GLY A 19 -11.15 8.32 1.54
C GLY A 19 -11.75 7.11 2.27
N GLY A 20 -11.09 5.96 2.14
CA GLY A 20 -11.49 4.72 2.80
C GLY A 20 -11.06 4.79 4.27
N GLY A 21 -11.89 5.37 5.12
CA GLY A 21 -11.67 5.44 6.56
C GLY A 21 -12.00 4.12 7.25
N GLY A 22 -11.08 3.16 7.25
CA GLY A 22 -11.10 2.03 8.19
C GLY A 22 -10.41 2.43 9.50
N CYS A 23 -11.01 2.12 10.65
CA CYS A 23 -10.76 2.64 12.00
C CYS A 23 -9.33 2.57 12.60
N ILE A 24 -8.26 2.34 11.82
CA ILE A 24 -6.88 2.26 12.31
C ILE A 24 -5.89 3.10 11.49
N ASN A 25 -6.07 3.22 10.16
CA ASN A 25 -5.23 4.03 9.27
C ASN A 25 -6.14 4.85 8.34
N THR A 26 -5.89 6.17 8.22
CA THR A 26 -6.57 7.00 7.23
C THR A 26 -5.85 6.84 5.89
N GLY A 27 -6.58 6.35 4.87
CA GLY A 27 -6.06 6.17 3.53
C GLY A 27 -6.77 7.07 2.52
N GLN A 28 -6.00 7.77 1.69
CA GLN A 28 -6.52 8.71 0.68
C GLN A 28 -5.77 8.50 -0.65
N GLY A 29 -6.51 8.55 -1.76
CA GLY A 29 -5.94 8.58 -3.10
C GLY A 29 -5.54 9.99 -3.51
N TYR A 30 -4.40 10.13 -4.19
CA TYR A 30 -3.92 11.40 -4.76
C TYR A 30 -3.53 11.23 -6.23
N GLU A 31 -3.89 12.20 -7.06
CA GLU A 31 -3.33 12.37 -8.40
C GLU A 31 -2.11 13.27 -8.32
N THR A 32 -1.00 12.81 -8.89
CA THR A 32 0.30 13.49 -8.94
C THR A 32 0.74 13.65 -10.39
N LYS A 33 1.63 14.59 -10.69
CA LYS A 33 2.10 14.79 -12.06
C LYS A 33 3.19 13.80 -12.45
N SER A 34 4.04 13.42 -11.50
CA SER A 34 5.21 12.56 -11.74
C SER A 34 4.92 11.07 -11.56
N HIS A 35 4.08 10.70 -10.60
CA HIS A 35 3.76 9.30 -10.28
C HIS A 35 2.35 8.86 -10.72
N GLY A 36 1.55 9.76 -11.31
CA GLY A 36 0.15 9.48 -11.64
C GLY A 36 -0.68 9.30 -10.37
N ARG A 37 -1.57 8.29 -10.34
CA ARG A 37 -2.42 8.01 -9.18
C ARG A 37 -1.65 7.23 -8.12
N ILE A 38 -1.62 7.75 -6.90
CA ILE A 38 -1.02 7.12 -5.73
C ILE A 38 -2.05 6.94 -4.62
N PHE A 39 -1.75 6.04 -3.69
CA PHE A 39 -2.48 5.87 -2.44
C PHE A 39 -1.54 6.14 -1.26
N VAL A 40 -2.02 6.90 -0.28
CA VAL A 40 -1.23 7.25 0.91
C VAL A 40 -1.95 6.77 2.15
N LYS A 41 -1.31 5.88 2.92
CA LYS A 41 -1.75 5.49 4.27
C LYS A 41 -1.01 6.33 5.29
N VAL A 42 -1.70 6.92 6.27
CA VAL A 42 -1.08 7.76 7.30
C VAL A 42 -1.36 7.24 8.71
N ASN A 43 -0.35 7.31 9.58
CA ASN A 43 -0.48 6.99 10.99
C ASN A 43 0.36 7.94 11.88
N ILE A 44 -0.35 8.63 12.80
CA ILE A 44 0.21 9.62 13.72
C ILE A 44 0.92 9.02 14.95
N LYS A 45 0.72 7.73 15.25
CA LYS A 45 1.32 7.09 16.42
C LYS A 45 2.84 7.01 16.30
N LYS A 46 3.54 7.18 17.43
CA LYS A 46 5.00 6.98 17.49
C LYS A 46 5.36 5.54 17.08
N GLY A 47 6.45 5.38 16.34
CA GLY A 47 6.89 4.08 15.81
C GLY A 47 6.17 3.63 14.53
N SER A 48 5.31 4.48 13.95
CA SER A 48 4.64 4.17 12.68
C SER A 48 5.61 4.12 11.49
N ASP A 49 6.81 4.69 11.61
CA ASP A 49 7.89 4.58 10.63
C ASP A 49 8.36 3.14 10.44
N VAL A 50 8.63 2.43 11.54
CA VAL A 50 9.04 1.02 11.51
C VAL A 50 7.92 0.16 10.95
N MET A 51 6.68 0.45 11.35
CA MET A 51 5.49 -0.23 10.84
C MET A 51 5.37 -0.08 9.32
N PHE A 52 5.44 1.14 8.80
CA PHE A 52 5.32 1.40 7.36
C PHE A 52 6.50 0.85 6.54
N ARG A 53 7.72 0.87 7.10
CA ARG A 53 8.87 0.20 6.46
C ARG A 53 8.68 -1.32 6.39
N GLY A 54 8.12 -1.93 7.43
CA GLY A 54 7.77 -3.35 7.44
C GLY A 54 6.69 -3.69 6.41
N GLU A 55 5.65 -2.86 6.30
CA GLU A 55 4.61 -3.01 5.28
C GLU A 55 5.17 -2.85 3.86
N ALA A 56 6.01 -1.83 3.62
CA ALA A 56 6.68 -1.63 2.33
C ALA A 56 7.57 -2.84 1.95
N ALA A 57 8.35 -3.37 2.90
CA ALA A 57 9.18 -4.56 2.67
C ALA A 57 8.34 -5.78 2.30
N SER A 58 7.20 -5.98 2.98
CA SER A 58 6.29 -7.09 2.72
C SER A 58 5.62 -6.96 1.36
N LEU A 59 5.16 -5.76 0.98
CA LEU A 59 4.60 -5.49 -0.35
C LEU A 59 5.64 -5.71 -1.46
N LYS A 60 6.89 -5.29 -1.24
CA LYS A 60 7.98 -5.53 -2.18
C LYS A 60 8.24 -7.02 -2.37
N ALA A 61 8.32 -7.79 -1.28
CA ALA A 61 8.51 -9.24 -1.36
C ALA A 61 7.39 -9.94 -2.14
N ILE A 62 6.12 -9.58 -1.89
CA ILE A 62 4.98 -10.14 -2.64
C ILE A 62 4.99 -9.69 -4.10
N HIS A 63 5.43 -8.46 -4.38
CA HIS A 63 5.58 -8.01 -5.76
C HIS A 63 6.61 -8.85 -6.51
N GLU A 64 7.72 -9.20 -5.87
CA GLU A 64 8.80 -10.01 -6.46
C GLU A 64 8.38 -11.46 -6.73
N THR A 65 7.45 -12.03 -5.95
CA THR A 65 6.94 -13.40 -6.21
C THR A 65 6.07 -13.49 -7.46
N ASN A 66 5.58 -12.37 -8.01
CA ASN A 66 4.67 -12.32 -9.17
C ASN A 66 3.41 -13.20 -9.02
N THR A 67 3.01 -13.52 -7.79
CA THR A 67 1.87 -14.42 -7.52
C THR A 67 0.54 -13.68 -7.43
N VAL A 68 0.54 -12.46 -6.88
CA VAL A 68 -0.65 -11.63 -6.64
C VAL A 68 -0.35 -10.19 -7.08
N ARG A 69 -1.34 -9.50 -7.64
CA ARG A 69 -1.24 -8.05 -7.87
C ARG A 69 -1.29 -7.31 -6.54
N VAL A 70 -0.20 -6.68 -6.14
CA VAL A 70 -0.08 -5.83 -4.95
C VAL A 70 0.34 -4.41 -5.31
N PRO A 71 -0.07 -3.39 -4.53
CA PRO A 71 0.35 -2.01 -4.79
C PRO A 71 1.85 -1.90 -4.56
N LYS A 72 2.57 -1.31 -5.51
CA LYS A 72 4.02 -1.17 -5.39
C LYS A 72 4.34 -0.06 -4.37
N PRO A 73 5.19 -0.32 -3.38
CA PRO A 73 5.64 0.71 -2.47
C PRO A 73 6.52 1.71 -3.22
N ILE A 74 6.20 3.00 -3.12
CA ILE A 74 6.96 4.10 -3.70
C ILE A 74 7.92 4.65 -2.64
N ASP A 75 7.38 5.08 -1.49
CA ASP A 75 8.19 5.65 -0.41
C ASP A 75 7.49 5.60 0.96
N VAL A 76 8.27 5.75 2.04
CA VAL A 76 7.80 5.97 3.40
C VAL A 76 8.23 7.36 3.86
N VAL A 77 7.26 8.26 3.96
CA VAL A 77 7.49 9.69 4.15
C VAL A 77 7.16 10.15 5.57
N ASN A 78 7.94 11.11 6.09
CA ASN A 78 7.64 11.79 7.34
C ASN A 78 6.77 13.02 7.04
N LEU A 79 5.56 13.04 7.55
CA LEU A 79 4.55 14.10 7.36
C LEU A 79 4.48 15.06 8.55
N GLY A 80 5.50 15.07 9.42
CA GLY A 80 5.64 15.97 10.56
C GLY A 80 4.51 15.78 11.58
N ALA A 81 3.69 16.81 11.76
CA ALA A 81 2.56 16.80 12.69
C ALA A 81 1.50 15.72 12.36
N HIS A 82 1.51 15.19 11.14
CA HIS A 82 0.62 14.11 10.70
C HIS A 82 1.21 12.70 10.90
N GLY A 83 2.43 12.58 11.41
CA GLY A 83 3.12 11.31 11.62
C GLY A 83 3.85 10.81 10.38
N TRP A 84 3.78 9.51 10.12
CA TRP A 84 4.39 8.88 8.96
C TRP A 84 3.34 8.44 7.95
N GLY A 85 3.73 8.37 6.68
CA GLY A 85 2.89 7.87 5.61
C GLY A 85 3.61 6.86 4.73
N LEU A 86 2.89 5.82 4.30
CA LEU A 86 3.31 4.91 3.24
C LEU A 86 2.64 5.33 1.94
N VAL A 87 3.45 5.61 0.94
CA VAL A 87 3.03 5.97 -0.42
C VAL A 87 3.18 4.76 -1.32
N THR A 88 2.11 4.40 -2.02
CA THR A 88 2.10 3.29 -2.98
C THR A 88 1.45 3.70 -4.29
N ASP A 89 1.69 2.92 -5.34
CA ASP A 89 0.86 3.00 -6.55
C ASP A 89 -0.62 2.82 -6.19
N TYR A 90 -1.49 3.57 -6.88
CA TYR A 90 -2.92 3.36 -6.76
C TYR A 90 -3.35 2.18 -7.64
N ILE A 91 -3.87 1.13 -7.01
CA ILE A 91 -4.58 0.09 -7.73
C ILE A 91 -6.04 0.49 -7.82
N GLU A 92 -6.52 0.70 -9.04
CA GLU A 92 -7.95 0.87 -9.29
C GLU A 92 -8.66 -0.44 -8.97
N MET A 93 -9.24 -0.51 -7.78
CA MET A 93 -10.21 -1.54 -7.41
C MET A 93 -11.52 -1.20 -8.12
N GLY A 94 -11.57 -1.40 -9.44
CA GLY A 94 -12.83 -1.49 -10.17
C GLY A 94 -13.63 -2.60 -9.51
N GLY A 95 -14.75 -2.25 -8.87
CA GLY A 95 -15.48 -3.07 -7.90
C GLY A 95 -15.31 -4.56 -8.14
N GLY A 96 -14.46 -5.20 -7.33
CA GLY A 96 -14.10 -6.60 -7.51
C GLY A 96 -15.36 -7.43 -7.59
N THR A 97 -15.56 -8.11 -8.71
CA THR A 97 -16.61 -9.11 -8.83
C THR A 97 -16.27 -10.27 -7.89
N ARG A 98 -17.26 -11.11 -7.54
CA ARG A 98 -17.01 -12.31 -6.73
C ARG A 98 -15.86 -13.18 -7.26
N ARG A 99 -15.51 -13.08 -8.56
CA ARG A 99 -14.38 -13.78 -9.18
C ARG A 99 -13.01 -13.25 -8.70
N ASP A 100 -12.87 -11.95 -8.51
CA ASP A 100 -11.60 -11.34 -8.05
C ASP A 100 -11.27 -11.77 -6.61
N LEU A 101 -12.29 -11.96 -5.77
CA LEU A 101 -12.14 -12.52 -4.42
C LEU A 101 -11.82 -14.02 -4.42
N VAL A 102 -12.38 -14.78 -5.37
CA VAL A 102 -12.05 -16.20 -5.55
C VAL A 102 -10.63 -16.35 -6.08
N GLU A 103 -10.19 -15.46 -6.97
CA GLU A 103 -8.83 -15.46 -7.51
C GLU A 103 -7.79 -15.03 -6.47
N LEU A 104 -8.09 -14.01 -5.66
CA LEU A 104 -7.31 -13.69 -4.45
C LEU A 104 -7.24 -14.87 -3.48
N GLY A 105 -8.37 -15.53 -3.19
CA GLY A 105 -8.40 -16.74 -2.35
C GLY A 105 -7.59 -17.89 -2.93
N THR A 106 -7.59 -18.04 -4.25
CA THR A 106 -6.82 -19.07 -4.96
C THR A 106 -5.33 -18.75 -4.95
N GLN A 107 -4.94 -17.49 -5.14
CA GLN A 107 -3.54 -17.06 -5.08
C GLN A 107 -2.99 -17.13 -3.63
N LEU A 108 -3.82 -16.81 -2.63
CA LEU A 108 -3.48 -16.99 -1.20
C LEU A 108 -3.34 -18.47 -0.83
N ALA A 109 -4.22 -19.33 -1.33
CA ALA A 109 -4.11 -20.78 -1.14
C ALA A 109 -2.84 -21.34 -1.82
N ARG A 110 -2.49 -20.83 -3.01
CA ARG A 110 -1.26 -21.21 -3.70
C ARG A 110 -0.01 -20.75 -2.93
N SER A 111 -0.02 -19.54 -2.36
CA SER A 111 1.08 -19.06 -1.50
C SER A 111 1.22 -19.87 -0.21
N SER A 112 0.11 -20.35 0.36
CA SER A 112 0.11 -21.19 1.56
C SER A 112 0.59 -22.63 1.29
N ALA A 113 0.40 -23.12 0.06
CA ALA A 113 0.78 -24.47 -0.34
C ALA A 113 2.28 -24.60 -0.71
N GLU A 114 2.95 -23.51 -1.07
CA GLU A 114 4.38 -23.53 -1.45
C GLU A 114 5.38 -23.49 -0.29
N SER A 115 4.93 -23.33 0.97
CA SER A 115 5.82 -23.31 2.15
C SER A 115 5.93 -24.64 2.91
N VAL A 116 5.39 -25.75 2.39
CA VAL A 116 5.53 -27.08 3.03
C VAL A 116 6.13 -28.10 2.07
N THR A 117 7.35 -27.86 1.55
CA THR A 117 8.20 -28.95 1.01
C THR A 117 9.69 -28.64 1.07
N VAL A 118 10.19 -28.03 2.16
CA VAL A 118 11.65 -28.03 2.43
C VAL A 118 11.90 -28.20 3.93
N PHE A 119 11.67 -29.41 4.45
CA PHE A 119 12.48 -29.97 5.54
C PHE A 119 12.26 -31.49 5.61
N ASN A 120 13.19 -32.23 5.02
CA ASN A 120 13.55 -33.60 5.38
C ASN A 120 15.05 -33.75 5.00
N PRO A 121 15.91 -34.35 5.83
CA PRO A 121 15.76 -35.72 6.32
C PRO A 121 15.64 -35.89 7.84
#